data_AF-A0A4S0KN83-F1
#
_entry.id   AF-A0A4S0KN83-F1
#
_cell.length_a   1.000
_cell.length_b   1.000
_cell.length_c   1.000
_cell.angle_alpha   90.00
_cell.angle_beta   90.00
_cell.angle_gamma   90.00
#
_symmetry.space_group_name_H-M   'P 1'
#
loop_
_entity.id
_entity.type
_entity.pdbx_description
1 polymer ?
#
loop_
_entity_poly.entity_id
_entity_poly.type
_entity_poly.pdbx_seq_one_letter_code
_entity_poly.pdbx_strand_id
1 'polypeptide(L)'
;MSVPIARTVSELRGVVAQWRRSGATIGIVPTMGALHDGHLSLVRKALERAERVIVTLFVNPKQFNSPADLIAYPRTESDDAPMQRKYANV
;
A
#
# COMPACT_ATOMS: atom_id res chain seq x y z
N MET A 1 16.05 6.66 -3.71
CA MET A 1 14.77 7.28 -4.10
C MET A 1 13.68 6.84 -3.12
N SER A 2 12.73 7.71 -2.78
CA SER A 2 11.62 7.42 -1.88
C SER A 2 10.38 6.97 -2.66
N VAL A 3 9.61 6.03 -2.10
CA VAL A 3 8.28 5.67 -2.63
C VAL A 3 7.33 6.84 -2.37
N PRO A 4 6.58 7.34 -3.37
CA PRO A 4 5.57 8.38 -3.15
C PRO A 4 4.47 7.90 -2.19
N ILE A 5 4.04 8.76 -1.27
CA ILE A 5 2.97 8.47 -0.32
C ILE A 5 1.80 9.43 -0.59
N ALA A 6 0.62 8.87 -0.82
CA ALA A 6 -0.64 9.62 -0.87
C ALA A 6 -1.36 9.47 0.48
N ARG A 7 -1.72 10.59 1.10
CA ARG A 7 -2.37 10.64 2.42
C ARG A 7 -3.88 10.82 2.30
N THR A 8 -4.35 11.34 1.18
CA THR A 8 -5.76 11.63 0.93
C THR A 8 -6.30 10.88 -0.29
N VAL A 9 -7.61 10.68 -0.30
CA VAL A 9 -8.32 10.13 -1.45
C VAL A 9 -8.15 10.99 -2.70
N SER A 10 -8.08 12.32 -2.55
CA SER A 10 -7.91 13.24 -3.68
C SER A 10 -6.53 13.10 -4.33
N GLU A 11 -5.46 13.02 -3.52
CA GLU A 11 -4.10 12.77 -4.01
C GLU A 11 -4.02 11.43 -4.74
N LEU A 12 -4.53 10.36 -4.14
CA LEU A 12 -4.53 9.03 -4.75
C LEU A 12 -5.30 9.03 -6.08
N ARG A 13 -6.47 9.67 -6.13
CA ARG A 13 -7.27 9.78 -7.36
C ARG A 13 -6.52 10.54 -8.46
N GLY A 14 -5.80 11.60 -8.12
CA GLY A 14 -4.97 12.35 -9.06
C GLY A 14 -3.90 11.48 -9.72
N VAL A 15 -3.16 10.73 -8.91
CA VAL A 15 -2.12 9.80 -9.36
C VAL A 15 -2.70 8.68 -10.22
N VAL A 16 -3.77 8.02 -9.75
CA VAL A 16 -4.45 6.93 -10.48
C VAL A 16 -5.02 7.42 -11.80
N ALA A 17 -5.58 8.62 -11.85
CA ALA A 17 -6.10 9.20 -13.09
C ALA A 17 -4.99 9.40 -14.12
N GLN A 18 -3.79 9.81 -13.71
CA GLN A 18 -2.64 9.93 -14.60
C GLN A 18 -2.21 8.57 -15.17
N TRP A 19 -2.11 7.54 -14.32
CA TRP A 19 -1.75 6.19 -14.77
C TRP A 19 -2.80 5.59 -15.71
N ARG A 20 -4.09 5.81 -15.43
CA ARG A 20 -5.16 5.37 -16.34
C ARG A 20 -5.09 6.08 -17.68
N ARG A 21 -4.80 7.38 -17.71
CA ARG A 21 -4.62 8.14 -18.96
C ARG A 21 -3.44 7.64 -19.79
N SER A 22 -2.39 7.11 -19.16
CA SER A 22 -1.26 6.49 -19.86
C SER A 22 -1.52 5.03 -20.27
N GLY A 23 -2.70 4.48 -20.02
CA GLY A 23 -3.03 3.09 -20.31
C GLY A 23 -2.39 2.07 -19.36
N ALA A 24 -1.81 2.52 -18.24
CA ALA A 24 -1.08 1.62 -17.35
C ALA A 24 -2.02 0.67 -16.59
N THR A 25 -1.61 -0.58 -16.49
CA THR A 25 -2.23 -1.57 -15.60
C THR A 25 -1.88 -1.28 -14.13
N ILE A 26 -2.87 -1.32 -13.24
CA ILE A 26 -2.71 -0.95 -11.82
C ILE A 26 -3.11 -2.12 -10.93
N GLY A 27 -2.14 -2.66 -10.19
CA GLY A 27 -2.34 -3.65 -9.13
C GLY A 27 -2.56 -2.96 -7.77
N ILE A 28 -3.30 -3.63 -6.88
CA ILE A 28 -3.51 -3.17 -5.51
C ILE A 28 -3.25 -4.30 -4.52
N VAL A 29 -2.52 -3.98 -3.45
CA VAL A 29 -2.29 -4.86 -2.30
C VAL A 29 -2.86 -4.13 -1.06
N PRO A 30 -4.11 -4.43 -0.68
CA PRO A 30 -4.71 -3.82 0.50
C PRO A 30 -4.12 -4.43 1.78
N THR A 31 -3.57 -3.60 2.67
CA THR A 31 -3.08 -4.03 3.99
C THR A 31 -3.54 -3.09 5.10
N MET A 32 -3.31 -3.49 6.35
CA MET A 32 -3.52 -2.66 7.53
C MET A 32 -2.19 -2.08 8.09
N GLY A 33 -1.07 -2.21 7.37
CA GLY A 33 0.28 -1.90 7.87
C GLY A 33 0.96 -3.11 8.51
N ALA A 34 2.01 -2.86 9.31
CA ALA A 34 2.84 -3.89 9.95
C ALA A 34 3.32 -4.93 8.94
N LEU A 35 4.01 -4.44 7.91
CA LEU A 35 4.40 -5.23 6.76
C LEU A 35 5.44 -6.29 7.14
N HIS A 36 5.38 -7.41 6.43
CA HIS A 36 6.29 -8.54 6.59
C HIS A 36 6.40 -9.27 5.24
N ASP A 37 7.23 -10.32 5.16
CA ASP A 37 7.55 -10.99 3.89
C ASP A 37 6.32 -11.53 3.14
N GLY A 38 5.29 -11.96 3.87
CA GLY A 38 3.98 -12.30 3.32
C GLY A 38 3.39 -11.16 2.48
N HIS A 39 3.32 -9.94 3.03
CA HIS A 39 2.86 -8.77 2.29
C HIS A 39 3.76 -8.44 1.09
N LEU A 40 5.08 -8.51 1.25
CA LEU A 40 6.04 -8.24 0.17
C LEU A 40 5.97 -9.27 -0.96
N SER A 41 5.55 -10.50 -0.67
CA SER A 41 5.29 -11.52 -1.69
C SER A 41 4.10 -11.13 -2.59
N LEU A 42 3.05 -10.53 -2.02
CA LEU A 42 1.91 -10.02 -2.77
C LEU A 42 2.31 -8.82 -3.64
N VAL A 43 3.13 -7.91 -3.12
CA VAL A 43 3.68 -6.78 -3.89
C VAL A 43 4.46 -7.27 -5.11
N ARG A 44 5.36 -8.26 -4.92
CA ARG A 44 6.09 -8.88 -6.05
C ARG A 44 5.15 -9.47 -7.09
N LYS A 45 4.13 -10.22 -6.65
CA LYS A 45 3.13 -10.81 -7.56
C LYS A 45 2.27 -9.77 -8.27
N ALA A 46 2.01 -8.63 -7.64
CA ALA A 46 1.32 -7.52 -8.28
C ALA A 46 2.20 -6.86 -9.36
N LEU A 47 3.50 -6.68 -9.10
CA LEU A 47 4.46 -6.11 -10.08
C LEU A 47 4.68 -7.02 -11.29
N GLU A 48 4.54 -8.34 -11.14
CA GLU A 48 4.56 -9.28 -12.27
C GLU A 48 3.35 -9.11 -13.23
N ARG A 49 2.27 -8.44 -12.78
CA ARG A 49 0.98 -8.38 -13.49
C ARG A 49 0.48 -6.97 -13.78
N ALA A 50 1.16 -5.95 -13.26
CA ALA A 50 0.77 -4.56 -13.38
C ALA A 50 1.99 -3.65 -13.43
N GLU A 51 1.91 -2.60 -14.26
CA GLU A 51 2.96 -1.58 -14.38
C GLU A 51 3.04 -0.66 -13.16
N ARG A 52 1.96 -0.54 -12.41
CA ARG A 52 1.87 0.28 -11.18
C ARG A 52 1.25 -0.55 -10.07
N VAL A 53 1.79 -0.45 -8.87
CA VAL A 53 1.23 -1.14 -7.69
C VAL A 53 0.97 -0.13 -6.59
N ILE A 54 -0.23 -0.20 -6.01
CA ILE A 54 -0.62 0.56 -4.82
C ILE A 54 -0.62 -0.41 -3.65
N VAL A 55 0.01 -0.03 -2.55
CA VAL A 55 -0.13 -0.70 -1.25
C VAL A 55 -0.85 0.25 -0.32
N THR A 56 -1.97 -0.18 0.26
CA THR A 56 -2.70 0.65 1.23
C THR A 56 -2.30 0.26 2.63
N LEU A 57 -2.07 1.25 3.51
CA LEU A 57 -1.91 1.05 4.94
C LEU A 57 -3.13 1.66 5.63
N PHE A 58 -4.15 0.84 5.91
CA PHE A 58 -5.37 1.33 6.55
C PHE A 58 -5.90 0.33 7.58
N VAL A 59 -5.65 0.62 8.86
CA VAL A 59 -6.28 -0.12 9.97
C VAL A 59 -7.76 0.25 10.01
N ASN A 60 -8.62 -0.60 9.47
CA ASN A 60 -10.05 -0.33 9.33
C ASN A 60 -10.80 -0.67 10.65
N PRO A 61 -11.32 0.32 11.40
CA PRO A 61 -11.99 0.07 12.68
C PRO A 61 -13.17 -0.90 12.59
N LYS A 62 -13.85 -0.94 11.44
CA LYS A 62 -15.01 -1.82 11.22
C LYS A 62 -14.65 -3.31 11.16
N GLN A 63 -13.37 -3.66 11.04
CA GLN A 63 -12.89 -5.04 10.98
C GLN A 63 -12.49 -5.60 12.36
N PHE A 64 -12.60 -4.81 13.42
CA PHE A 64 -12.26 -5.22 14.78
C PHE A 64 -13.51 -5.47 15.62
N ASN A 65 -13.52 -6.60 16.32
CA ASN A 65 -14.62 -6.98 17.22
C ASN A 65 -14.52 -6.32 18.59
N SER A 66 -13.33 -5.83 18.96
CA SER A 66 -13.04 -5.18 20.24
C SER A 66 -12.30 -3.86 20.03
N PRO A 67 -12.65 -2.79 20.77
CA PRO A 67 -11.86 -1.57 20.81
C PRO A 67 -10.42 -1.78 21.27
N ALA A 68 -10.18 -2.75 22.16
CA ALA A 68 -8.84 -3.06 22.67
C ALA A 68 -7.94 -3.60 21.54
N ASP A 69 -8.47 -4.48 20.68
CA ASP A 69 -7.72 -5.04 19.55
C ASP A 69 -7.36 -3.95 18.54
N LEU A 70 -8.27 -3.02 18.27
CA LEU A 70 -8.02 -1.87 17.39
C LEU A 70 -6.93 -0.94 17.94
N ILE A 71 -6.91 -0.72 19.25
CA ILE A 71 -5.88 0.09 19.91
C ILE A 71 -4.54 -0.63 19.86
N ALA A 72 -4.51 -1.92 20.18
CA ALA A 72 -3.30 -2.74 20.22
C ALA A 72 -2.72 -3.06 18.84
N TYR A 73 -3.50 -2.89 17.76
CA TYR A 73 -3.02 -3.19 16.41
C TYR A 73 -1.78 -2.33 16.06
N PRO A 74 -0.67 -2.96 15.62
CA PRO A 74 0.59 -2.27 15.35
C PRO A 74 0.44 -1.23 14.23
N ARG A 75 1.02 -0.05 14.43
CA ARG A 75 1.08 1.04 13.45
C ARG A 75 2.53 1.46 13.24
N THR A 76 3.13 0.94 12.18
CA THR A 76 4.59 1.02 11.93
C THR A 76 4.89 1.63 10.57
N GLU A 77 4.21 2.72 10.20
CA GLU A 77 4.43 3.36 8.88
C GLU A 77 5.91 3.72 8.63
N SER A 78 6.61 4.15 9.68
CA SER A 78 8.05 4.46 9.64
C SER A 78 8.91 3.28 9.19
N ASP A 79 8.46 2.06 9.47
CA ASP A 79 9.17 0.81 9.14
C ASP A 79 8.63 0.23 7.82
N ASP A 80 7.32 0.34 7.59
CA ASP A 80 6.63 -0.18 6.41
C ASP A 80 7.06 0.54 5.12
N ALA A 81 7.13 1.88 5.13
CA ALA A 81 7.45 2.66 3.93
C ALA A 81 8.87 2.38 3.39
N PRO A 82 9.93 2.26 4.22
CA PRO A 82 11.24 1.80 3.78
C PRO A 82 11.24 0.42 3.13
N MET A 83 10.45 -0.55 3.62
CA MET A 83 10.42 -1.91 3.06
C MET A 83 9.98 -1.92 1.59
N GLN A 84 9.16 -0.95 1.20
CA GLN A 84 8.70 -0.80 -0.19
C GLN A 84 9.76 -0.22 -1.13
N ARG A 85 10.81 0.43 -0.62
CA ARG A 85 11.85 1.06 -1.46
C ARG A 85 12.58 0.06 -2.36
N LYS A 86 12.67 -1.20 -1.95
CA LYS A 86 13.23 -2.29 -2.76
C LYS A 86 12.51 -2.44 -4.11
N TYR A 87 11.26 -2.00 -4.20
CA TYR A 87 10.39 -2.14 -5.37
C TYR A 87 10.18 -0.82 -6.13
N ALA A 88 10.82 0.27 -5.71
CA ALA A 88 10.65 1.60 -6.32
C ALA A 88 11.34 1.75 -7.69
N ASN A 89 12.13 0.76 -8.11
CA ASN A 89 12.93 0.74 -9.35
C ASN A 89 12.57 -0.42 -10.30
N VAL A 90 11.49 -1.15 -10.00
CA VAL A 90 10.89 -2.13 -10.92
C VAL A 90 9.73 -1.44 -11.61
#